data_AF-A0A9D8RRL0-F1
#
_entry.id   AF-A0A9D8RRL0-F1
#
_cell.length_a   1.000
_cell.length_b   1.000
_cell.length_c   1.000
_cell.angle_alpha   90.00
_cell.angle_beta   90.00
_cell.angle_gamma   90.00
#
_symmetry.space_group_name_H-M   'P 1'
#
loop_
_entity.id
_entity.type
_entity.pdbx_description
1 polymer ?
#
loop_
_entity_poly.entity_id
_entity_poly.type
_entity_poly.pdbx_seq_one_letter_code
_entity_poly.pdbx_strand_id
1 'polypeptide(L)'
;PSLEDGVQTVTDLTARGIIPRCVEAMDQTTLQTVEDFSHAGYPTDAQALLILELDGTPAQIAREEKELEEICRLNRAQQFLPAKTEAERNKLWLGRRAAYAAIARLAPNVMVGDGTVPRSELPRALKKVRQILQERNIRASLLFHAGDGNFHPHFIFDERNPADALRVKRALNEVLKACVDCGGTISGEHGVGVEKRADMAYQYDKPTLDLFARMKRAADPLNLANPLKIIPVNYAEKARTQAPADEAVQTLAQRIRLRRETGVPGAVTGANTRLKTDAKETFSTRALTKIADIDLTNYTATVQAGVTLDELQNALSARGVYCALPGGKGTLGGAFSSGAYPHFYAHTLGLEALLPDGSLVRYGGKFMKNSAGYHLTRLFAGARGTLGIVTQLTFKIFATPVTVPAAENASAKPNALWRALKNELDPNGLFPILPEDDHV
;
A
#
# COMPACT_ATOMS: atom_id res chain seq x y z
N PRO A 1 -4.09 23.67 -20.44
CA PRO A 1 -4.09 22.73 -19.30
C PRO A 1 -3.02 21.67 -19.53
N SER A 2 -2.41 21.16 -18.47
CA SER A 2 -1.32 20.18 -18.51
C SER A 2 -1.75 18.83 -17.92
N LEU A 3 -0.88 17.82 -18.01
CA LEU A 3 -1.08 16.57 -17.29
C LEU A 3 -0.98 16.77 -15.78
N GLU A 4 -0.13 17.69 -15.33
CA GLU A 4 0.02 18.10 -13.94
C GLU A 4 -1.29 18.69 -13.37
N ASP A 5 -2.00 19.52 -14.15
CA ASP A 5 -3.34 20.00 -13.78
C ASP A 5 -4.32 18.81 -13.58
N GLY A 6 -4.21 17.80 -14.45
CA GLY A 6 -4.98 16.56 -14.37
C GLY A 6 -4.72 15.77 -13.09
N VAL A 7 -3.47 15.47 -12.75
CA VAL A 7 -3.17 14.76 -11.48
C VAL A 7 -3.46 15.62 -10.25
N GLN A 8 -3.33 16.95 -10.32
CA GLN A 8 -3.74 17.84 -9.22
C GLN A 8 -5.24 17.74 -8.95
N THR A 9 -6.06 17.62 -10.00
CA THR A 9 -7.51 17.35 -9.88
C THR A 9 -7.79 16.12 -9.02
N VAL A 10 -6.98 15.06 -9.15
CA VAL A 10 -7.12 13.81 -8.37
C VAL A 10 -6.76 13.99 -6.89
N THR A 11 -5.75 14.81 -6.61
CA THR A 11 -5.42 15.19 -5.23
C THR A 11 -6.54 16.04 -4.61
N ASP A 12 -7.06 17.02 -5.35
CA ASP A 12 -8.08 17.95 -4.85
C ASP A 12 -9.46 17.31 -4.65
N LEU A 13 -9.89 16.41 -5.55
CA LEU A 13 -11.12 15.63 -5.35
C LEU A 13 -11.02 14.79 -4.08
N THR A 14 -9.86 14.15 -3.89
CA THR A 14 -9.63 13.30 -2.72
C THR A 14 -9.68 14.16 -1.46
N ALA A 15 -8.99 15.31 -1.44
CA ALA A 15 -8.95 16.20 -0.28
C ALA A 15 -10.31 16.80 0.11
N ARG A 16 -11.26 16.89 -0.82
CA ARG A 16 -12.65 17.30 -0.55
C ARG A 16 -13.56 16.14 -0.10
N GLY A 17 -13.01 14.94 0.04
CA GLY A 17 -13.75 13.75 0.45
C GLY A 17 -14.61 13.13 -0.66
N ILE A 18 -14.43 13.57 -1.90
CA ILE A 18 -15.06 12.97 -3.07
C ILE A 18 -14.14 11.86 -3.54
N ILE A 19 -14.54 10.61 -3.34
CA ILE A 19 -13.77 9.43 -3.71
C ILE A 19 -14.57 8.66 -4.74
N PRO A 20 -14.43 8.97 -6.04
CA PRO A 20 -15.08 8.22 -7.10
C PRO A 20 -14.69 6.74 -7.02
N ARG A 21 -15.62 5.88 -7.46
CA ARG A 21 -15.37 4.44 -7.61
C ARG A 21 -14.11 4.16 -8.44
N CYS A 22 -13.90 4.95 -9.48
CA CYS A 22 -12.74 4.86 -10.33
C CYS A 22 -12.28 6.23 -10.80
N VAL A 23 -10.96 6.44 -10.82
CA VAL A 23 -10.32 7.62 -11.38
C VAL A 23 -9.12 7.16 -12.19
N GLU A 24 -9.25 7.24 -13.51
CA GLU A 24 -8.20 6.89 -14.46
C GLU A 24 -7.65 8.15 -15.12
N ALA A 25 -6.36 8.15 -15.47
CA ALA A 25 -5.79 9.23 -16.27
C ALA A 25 -4.96 8.68 -17.43
N MET A 26 -4.83 9.49 -18.48
CA MET A 26 -4.01 9.24 -19.67
C MET A 26 -3.32 10.52 -20.10
N ASP A 27 -2.06 10.44 -20.50
CA ASP A 27 -1.36 11.53 -21.17
C ASP A 27 -1.72 11.64 -22.66
N GLN A 28 -1.36 12.75 -23.29
CA GLN A 28 -1.64 13.00 -24.70
C GLN A 28 -1.13 11.89 -25.63
N THR A 29 0.08 11.37 -25.39
CA THR A 29 0.65 10.27 -26.19
C THR A 29 -0.27 9.05 -26.15
N THR A 30 -0.75 8.68 -24.96
CA THR A 30 -1.69 7.58 -24.79
C THR A 30 -3.02 7.88 -25.49
N LEU A 31 -3.55 9.09 -25.37
CA LEU A 31 -4.82 9.48 -26.02
C LEU A 31 -4.77 9.36 -27.53
N GLN A 32 -3.75 9.92 -28.17
CA GLN A 32 -3.55 9.85 -29.61
C GLN A 32 -3.44 8.39 -30.07
N THR A 33 -2.64 7.60 -29.35
CA THR A 33 -2.44 6.18 -29.68
C THR A 33 -3.72 5.36 -29.54
N VAL A 34 -4.52 5.61 -28.48
CA VAL A 34 -5.80 4.94 -28.27
C VAL A 34 -6.81 5.32 -29.34
N GLU A 35 -6.87 6.60 -29.71
CA GLU A 35 -7.83 7.09 -30.70
C GLU A 35 -7.54 6.53 -32.09
N ASP A 36 -6.25 6.47 -32.49
CA ASP A 36 -5.81 5.86 -33.75
C ASP A 36 -6.14 4.36 -33.84
N PHE A 37 -6.28 3.69 -32.69
CA PHE A 37 -6.53 2.25 -32.63
C PHE A 37 -8.01 1.88 -32.47
N SER A 38 -8.72 2.58 -31.58
CA SER A 38 -10.06 2.17 -31.11
C SER A 38 -11.17 3.15 -31.47
N HIS A 39 -10.83 4.35 -31.94
CA HIS A 39 -11.78 5.42 -32.29
C HIS A 39 -12.82 5.68 -31.18
N ALA A 40 -12.33 5.75 -29.94
CA ALA A 40 -13.16 5.92 -28.74
C ALA A 40 -13.82 7.31 -28.70
N GLY A 41 -13.35 8.27 -29.50
CA GLY A 41 -13.81 9.65 -29.54
C GLY A 41 -13.11 10.51 -28.49
N TYR A 42 -11.86 10.19 -28.14
CA TYR A 42 -11.08 10.99 -27.19
C TYR A 42 -10.53 12.27 -27.85
N PRO A 43 -10.44 13.38 -27.10
CA PRO A 43 -9.87 14.63 -27.60
C PRO A 43 -8.34 14.52 -27.71
N THR A 44 -7.81 14.36 -28.92
CA THR A 44 -6.38 14.10 -29.18
C THR A 44 -5.48 15.34 -29.04
N ASP A 45 -6.08 16.53 -29.00
CA ASP A 45 -5.42 17.81 -28.71
C ASP A 45 -5.26 18.08 -27.21
N ALA A 46 -5.96 17.33 -26.36
CA ALA A 46 -5.85 17.44 -24.90
C ALA A 46 -4.50 16.91 -24.39
N GLN A 47 -3.93 17.60 -23.40
CA GLN A 47 -2.68 17.17 -22.73
C GLN A 47 -2.90 15.99 -21.77
N ALA A 48 -4.12 15.85 -21.25
CA ALA A 48 -4.53 14.76 -20.39
C ALA A 48 -6.05 14.54 -20.47
N LEU A 49 -6.47 13.30 -20.21
CA LEU A 49 -7.87 12.92 -20.01
C LEU A 49 -7.98 12.24 -18.65
N LEU A 50 -8.99 12.65 -17.89
CA LEU A 50 -9.43 11.93 -16.70
C LEU A 50 -10.75 11.22 -17.00
N ILE A 51 -10.87 9.97 -16.58
CA ILE A 51 -12.14 9.23 -16.58
C ILE A 51 -12.53 9.02 -15.12
N LEU A 52 -13.68 9.57 -14.74
CA LEU A 52 -14.23 9.55 -13.39
C LEU A 52 -15.51 8.71 -13.41
N GLU A 53 -15.61 7.73 -12.52
CA GLU A 53 -16.82 6.92 -12.35
C GLU A 53 -17.35 7.06 -10.93
N LEU A 54 -18.60 7.48 -10.80
CA LEU A 54 -19.33 7.59 -9.54
C LEU A 54 -20.25 6.38 -9.36
N ASP A 55 -20.44 5.97 -8.11
CA ASP A 55 -21.49 5.02 -7.73
C ASP A 55 -22.21 5.47 -6.45
N GLY A 56 -23.48 5.11 -6.33
CA GLY A 56 -24.32 5.53 -5.23
C GLY A 56 -25.78 5.73 -5.65
N THR A 57 -26.55 6.38 -4.78
CA THR A 57 -27.92 6.76 -5.10
C THR A 57 -27.95 7.88 -6.15
N PRO A 58 -29.02 8.00 -6.97
CA PRO A 58 -29.13 9.07 -7.96
C PRO A 58 -28.91 10.48 -7.39
N ALA A 59 -29.37 10.73 -6.16
CA ALA A 59 -29.19 12.02 -5.48
C ALA A 59 -27.73 12.29 -5.09
N GLN A 60 -27.00 11.26 -4.64
CA GLN A 60 -25.56 11.37 -4.34
C GLN A 60 -24.76 11.63 -5.62
N ILE A 61 -25.00 10.84 -6.67
CA ILE A 61 -24.33 10.99 -7.97
C ILE A 61 -24.56 12.40 -8.53
N ALA A 62 -25.80 12.90 -8.56
CA ALA A 62 -26.11 14.23 -9.08
C ALA A 62 -25.47 15.37 -8.28
N ARG A 63 -25.23 15.18 -6.97
CA ARG A 63 -24.50 16.15 -6.14
C ARG A 63 -23.00 16.09 -6.45
N GLU A 64 -22.41 14.91 -6.40
CA GLU A 64 -20.98 14.70 -6.59
C GLU A 64 -20.53 15.05 -8.02
N GLU A 65 -21.38 14.84 -9.03
CA GLU A 65 -21.11 15.28 -10.41
C GLU A 65 -20.89 16.80 -10.48
N LYS A 66 -21.73 17.60 -9.82
CA LYS A 66 -21.60 19.06 -9.79
C LYS A 66 -20.32 19.50 -9.08
N GLU A 67 -20.00 18.84 -7.96
CA GLU A 67 -18.77 19.13 -7.22
C GLU A 67 -17.52 18.73 -8.03
N LEU A 68 -17.56 17.59 -8.72
CA LEU A 68 -16.50 17.15 -9.63
C LEU A 68 -16.30 18.13 -10.79
N GLU A 69 -17.38 18.59 -11.43
CA GLU A 69 -17.30 19.59 -12.50
C GLU A 69 -16.64 20.88 -12.01
N GLU A 70 -17.01 21.35 -10.81
CA GLU A 70 -16.39 22.53 -10.19
C GLU A 70 -14.89 22.32 -9.94
N ILE A 71 -14.49 21.19 -9.37
CA ILE A 71 -13.08 20.88 -9.08
C ILE A 71 -12.26 20.76 -10.36
N CYS A 72 -12.81 20.10 -11.39
CA CYS A 72 -12.18 20.00 -12.70
C CYS A 72 -11.97 21.40 -13.30
N ARG A 73 -12.99 22.28 -13.23
CA ARG A 73 -12.90 23.65 -13.72
C ARG A 73 -11.85 24.47 -12.94
N LEU A 74 -11.80 24.34 -11.62
CA LEU A 74 -10.78 25.00 -10.78
C LEU A 74 -9.37 24.52 -11.13
N ASN A 75 -9.22 23.26 -11.52
CA ASN A 75 -8.01 22.68 -12.07
C ASN A 75 -7.89 22.85 -13.60
N ARG A 76 -8.54 23.86 -14.17
CA ARG A 76 -8.34 24.32 -15.55
C ARG A 76 -8.78 23.32 -16.63
N ALA A 77 -9.67 22.37 -16.31
CA ALA A 77 -10.26 21.48 -17.32
C ALA A 77 -10.97 22.32 -18.39
N GLN A 78 -10.70 22.00 -19.66
CA GLN A 78 -11.35 22.67 -20.80
C GLN A 78 -12.74 22.13 -21.10
N GLN A 79 -12.98 20.85 -20.78
CA GLN A 79 -14.23 20.15 -21.05
C GLN A 79 -14.55 19.21 -19.89
N PHE A 80 -15.83 19.10 -19.57
CA PHE A 80 -16.39 18.10 -18.66
C PHE A 80 -17.56 17.44 -19.39
N LEU A 81 -17.46 16.13 -19.62
CA LEU A 81 -18.38 15.39 -20.50
C LEU A 81 -19.02 14.24 -19.72
N PRO A 82 -20.19 14.46 -19.10
CA PRO A 82 -20.91 13.38 -18.42
C PRO A 82 -21.49 12.40 -19.46
N ALA A 83 -21.24 11.10 -19.26
CA ALA A 83 -21.87 10.05 -20.06
C ALA A 83 -23.32 9.88 -19.61
N LYS A 84 -24.27 10.08 -20.53
CA LYS A 84 -25.72 10.05 -20.29
C LYS A 84 -26.34 8.68 -20.54
N THR A 85 -25.64 7.81 -21.27
CA THR A 85 -26.10 6.46 -21.62
C THR A 85 -25.05 5.41 -21.31
N GLU A 86 -25.50 4.16 -21.12
CA GLU A 86 -24.59 3.03 -20.94
C GLU A 86 -23.68 2.82 -22.17
N ALA A 87 -24.17 3.12 -23.37
CA ALA A 87 -23.39 3.05 -24.60
C ALA A 87 -22.22 4.07 -24.60
N GLU A 88 -22.49 5.32 -24.20
CA GLU A 88 -21.45 6.35 -24.06
C GLU A 88 -20.42 5.95 -22.99
N ARG A 89 -20.88 5.49 -21.82
CA ARG A 89 -20.01 4.97 -20.76
C ARG A 89 -19.13 3.82 -21.28
N ASN A 90 -19.72 2.86 -21.98
CA ASN A 90 -18.99 1.70 -22.51
C ASN A 90 -17.96 2.09 -23.57
N LYS A 91 -18.24 3.12 -24.38
CA LYS A 91 -17.28 3.67 -25.35
C LYS A 91 -16.08 4.31 -24.67
N LEU A 92 -16.30 5.12 -23.63
CA LEU A 92 -15.22 5.69 -22.82
C LEU A 92 -14.35 4.58 -22.20
N TRP A 93 -14.97 3.53 -21.65
CA TRP A 93 -14.20 2.43 -21.06
C TRP A 93 -13.52 1.53 -22.09
N LEU A 94 -14.06 1.43 -23.31
CA LEU A 94 -13.43 0.68 -24.39
C LEU A 94 -12.05 1.24 -24.73
N GLY A 95 -11.94 2.57 -24.91
CA GLY A 95 -10.66 3.23 -25.18
C GLY A 95 -9.64 2.98 -24.08
N ARG A 96 -10.04 3.16 -22.81
CA ARG A 96 -9.17 2.94 -21.64
C ARG A 96 -8.68 1.50 -21.54
N ARG A 97 -9.53 0.50 -21.81
CA ARG A 97 -9.14 -0.92 -21.83
C ARG A 97 -8.23 -1.27 -23.00
N ALA A 98 -8.41 -0.60 -24.14
CA ALA A 98 -7.61 -0.82 -25.34
C ALA A 98 -6.21 -0.18 -25.28
N ALA A 99 -5.96 0.72 -24.31
CA ALA A 99 -4.74 1.52 -24.24
C ALA A 99 -3.43 0.74 -24.35
N TYR A 100 -3.26 -0.32 -23.56
CA TYR A 100 -2.03 -1.12 -23.62
C TYR A 100 -1.83 -1.77 -24.99
N ALA A 101 -2.89 -2.36 -25.55
CA ALA A 101 -2.85 -3.00 -26.86
C ALA A 101 -2.52 -1.98 -27.97
N ALA A 102 -3.00 -0.75 -27.86
CA ALA A 102 -2.68 0.34 -28.77
C ALA A 102 -1.21 0.77 -28.64
N ILE A 103 -0.72 1.00 -27.42
CA ILE A 103 0.67 1.39 -27.12
C ILE A 103 1.67 0.33 -27.60
N ALA A 104 1.34 -0.95 -27.45
CA ALA A 104 2.17 -2.07 -27.90
C ALA A 104 2.44 -2.10 -29.41
N ARG A 105 1.74 -1.28 -30.21
CA ARG A 105 1.97 -1.14 -31.66
C ARG A 105 3.02 -0.08 -32.02
N LEU A 106 3.43 0.76 -31.07
CA LEU A 106 4.31 1.90 -31.32
C LEU A 106 5.78 1.53 -31.56
N ALA A 107 6.21 0.38 -31.05
CA ALA A 107 7.55 -0.18 -31.24
C ALA A 107 7.53 -1.70 -30.99
N PRO A 108 8.59 -2.44 -31.38
CA PRO A 108 8.69 -3.87 -31.12
C PRO A 108 8.60 -4.23 -29.62
N ASN A 109 9.03 -3.32 -28.73
CA ASN A 109 9.04 -3.54 -27.30
C ASN A 109 8.39 -2.39 -26.54
N VAL A 110 7.57 -2.75 -25.55
CA VAL A 110 7.05 -1.84 -24.53
C VAL A 110 7.31 -2.46 -23.16
N MET A 111 8.06 -1.76 -22.31
CA MET A 111 8.29 -2.17 -20.93
C MET A 111 7.40 -1.33 -20.02
N VAL A 112 6.71 -1.96 -19.08
CA VAL A 112 5.68 -1.29 -18.27
C VAL A 112 6.17 -1.13 -16.83
N GLY A 113 6.32 0.13 -16.39
CA GLY A 113 6.48 0.43 -14.99
C GLY A 113 5.16 0.32 -14.24
N ASP A 114 5.23 0.11 -12.94
CA ASP A 114 4.07 0.00 -12.06
C ASP A 114 4.48 0.50 -10.69
N GLY A 115 4.51 1.82 -10.51
CA GLY A 115 4.84 2.46 -9.24
C GLY A 115 3.58 3.03 -8.61
N THR A 116 3.44 2.97 -7.29
CA THR A 116 2.30 3.61 -6.59
C THR A 116 2.82 4.61 -5.57
N VAL A 117 2.17 5.76 -5.44
CA VAL A 117 2.45 6.78 -4.41
C VAL A 117 1.16 7.15 -3.66
N PRO A 118 1.25 7.78 -2.48
CA PRO A 118 0.08 8.44 -1.88
C PRO A 118 -0.53 9.45 -2.86
N ARG A 119 -1.86 9.55 -2.93
CA ARG A 119 -2.54 10.43 -3.89
C ARG A 119 -2.14 11.90 -3.78
N SER A 120 -1.78 12.34 -2.58
CA SER A 120 -1.24 13.68 -2.30
C SER A 120 0.15 13.92 -2.89
N GLU A 121 0.90 12.87 -3.21
CA GLU A 121 2.24 12.95 -3.81
C GLU A 121 2.22 12.73 -5.33
N LEU A 122 1.05 12.51 -5.96
CA LEU A 122 0.91 12.33 -7.40
C LEU A 122 1.58 13.45 -8.22
N PRO A 123 1.34 14.75 -7.95
CA PRO A 123 1.96 15.84 -8.73
C PRO A 123 3.49 15.82 -8.63
N ARG A 124 4.02 15.61 -7.42
CA ARG A 124 5.47 15.57 -7.18
C ARG A 124 6.12 14.37 -7.87
N ALA A 125 5.50 13.20 -7.78
CA ALA A 125 5.97 11.98 -8.42
C ALA A 125 5.93 12.11 -9.95
N LEU A 126 4.84 12.63 -10.53
CA LEU A 126 4.74 12.88 -11.97
C LEU A 126 5.88 13.79 -12.46
N LYS A 127 6.15 14.90 -11.74
CA LYS A 127 7.25 15.82 -12.07
C LYS A 127 8.59 15.10 -12.13
N LYS A 128 8.91 14.26 -11.13
CA LYS A 128 10.14 13.46 -11.11
C LYS A 128 10.19 12.46 -12.26
N VAL A 129 9.09 11.76 -12.55
CA VAL A 129 9.00 10.79 -13.65
C VAL A 129 9.29 11.47 -14.98
N ARG A 130 8.62 12.60 -15.27
CA ARG A 130 8.83 13.36 -16.52
C ARG A 130 10.27 13.86 -16.64
N GLN A 131 10.87 14.33 -15.55
CA GLN A 131 12.27 14.74 -15.52
C GLN A 131 13.20 13.57 -15.89
N ILE A 132 13.03 12.39 -15.29
CA ILE A 132 13.84 11.20 -15.60
C ILE A 132 13.69 10.81 -17.07
N LEU A 133 12.45 10.79 -17.58
CA LEU A 133 12.19 10.45 -18.98
C LEU A 133 12.87 11.44 -19.94
N GLN A 134 12.85 12.73 -19.63
CA GLN A 134 13.49 13.77 -20.43
C GLN A 134 15.02 13.68 -20.38
N GLU A 135 15.62 13.61 -19.20
CA GLU A 135 17.08 13.53 -19.01
C GLU A 135 17.69 12.28 -19.64
N ARG A 136 16.92 11.18 -19.65
CA ARG A 136 17.32 9.90 -20.25
C ARG A 136 16.91 9.77 -21.71
N ASN A 137 16.27 10.79 -22.30
CA ASN A 137 15.74 10.77 -23.67
C ASN A 137 14.92 9.50 -23.96
N ILE A 138 13.95 9.22 -23.09
CA ILE A 138 13.07 8.06 -23.19
C ILE A 138 11.74 8.48 -23.81
N ARG A 139 11.34 7.78 -24.87
CA ARG A 139 9.97 7.83 -25.38
C ARG A 139 9.08 6.98 -24.47
N ALA A 140 8.10 7.60 -23.84
CA ALA A 140 7.13 6.89 -23.02
C ALA A 140 5.72 7.48 -23.16
N SER A 141 4.72 6.68 -22.82
CA SER A 141 3.35 7.14 -22.56
C SER A 141 2.98 6.87 -21.11
N LEU A 142 2.05 7.65 -20.56
CA LEU A 142 1.66 7.56 -19.15
C LEU A 142 0.17 7.24 -19.03
N LEU A 143 -0.09 6.17 -18.29
CA LEU A 143 -1.41 5.67 -17.94
C LEU A 143 -1.48 5.51 -16.42
N PHE A 144 -2.64 5.72 -15.82
CA PHE A 144 -2.74 5.78 -14.36
C PHE A 144 -4.03 5.14 -13.86
N HIS A 145 -3.93 4.31 -12.84
CA HIS A 145 -5.01 4.16 -11.85
C HIS A 145 -4.86 5.31 -10.85
N ALA A 146 -5.21 6.52 -11.29
CA ALA A 146 -4.90 7.74 -10.57
C ALA A 146 -5.62 7.81 -9.20
N GLY A 147 -6.82 7.23 -9.10
CA GLY A 147 -7.56 7.10 -7.83
C GLY A 147 -6.85 6.26 -6.76
N ASP A 148 -5.85 5.45 -7.16
CA ASP A 148 -5.00 4.69 -6.25
C ASP A 148 -3.59 5.26 -6.11
N GLY A 149 -3.27 6.32 -6.87
CA GLY A 149 -1.92 6.85 -6.98
C GLY A 149 -0.96 5.97 -7.79
N ASN A 150 -1.46 5.07 -8.64
CA ASN A 150 -0.66 4.11 -9.41
C ASN A 150 -0.29 4.66 -10.80
N PHE A 151 1.01 4.73 -11.08
CA PHE A 151 1.58 5.08 -12.38
C PHE A 151 1.93 3.85 -13.20
N HIS A 152 1.57 3.89 -14.47
CA HIS A 152 2.00 2.94 -15.49
C HIS A 152 2.73 3.68 -16.63
N PRO A 153 4.01 4.03 -16.44
CA PRO A 153 4.83 4.51 -17.52
C PRO A 153 5.13 3.36 -18.49
N HIS A 154 4.78 3.54 -19.75
CA HIS A 154 5.02 2.60 -20.83
C HIS A 154 6.25 3.07 -21.62
N PHE A 155 7.38 2.43 -21.39
CA PHE A 155 8.65 2.74 -22.05
C PHE A 155 8.65 2.07 -23.43
N ILE A 156 8.73 2.86 -24.50
CA ILE A 156 8.58 2.41 -25.89
C ILE A 156 9.97 2.39 -26.54
N PHE A 157 10.44 1.21 -26.96
CA PHE A 157 11.83 1.04 -27.40
C PHE A 157 12.01 -0.15 -28.35
N ASP A 158 13.24 -0.30 -28.85
CA ASP A 158 13.64 -1.44 -29.68
C ASP A 158 14.79 -2.21 -29.03
N GLU A 159 14.50 -3.41 -28.52
CA GLU A 159 15.49 -4.21 -27.80
C GLU A 159 16.66 -4.70 -28.68
N ARG A 160 16.48 -4.67 -30.02
CA ARG A 160 17.55 -4.98 -30.99
C ARG A 160 18.68 -3.96 -30.90
N ASN A 161 18.45 -2.81 -30.28
CA ASN A 161 19.49 -1.88 -29.84
C ASN A 161 19.80 -2.07 -28.34
N PRO A 162 20.93 -2.73 -28.00
CA PRO A 162 21.27 -2.99 -26.59
C PRO A 162 21.45 -1.73 -25.74
N ALA A 163 21.90 -0.62 -26.35
CA ALA A 163 22.06 0.64 -25.64
C ALA A 163 20.70 1.24 -25.26
N ASP A 164 19.69 1.09 -26.12
CA ASP A 164 18.33 1.54 -25.85
C ASP A 164 17.68 0.70 -24.73
N ALA A 165 17.76 -0.63 -24.84
CA ALA A 165 17.28 -1.55 -23.80
C ALA A 165 17.90 -1.27 -22.42
N LEU A 166 19.22 -1.03 -22.36
CA LEU A 166 19.90 -0.69 -21.11
C LEU A 166 19.45 0.66 -20.54
N ARG A 167 19.29 1.67 -21.40
CA ARG A 167 18.84 3.02 -21.01
C ARG A 167 17.42 2.98 -20.45
N VAL A 168 16.52 2.26 -21.11
CA VAL A 168 15.13 2.04 -20.70
C VAL A 168 15.07 1.32 -19.35
N LYS A 169 15.84 0.25 -19.17
CA LYS A 169 15.90 -0.48 -17.89
C LYS A 169 16.37 0.41 -16.74
N ARG A 170 17.40 1.23 -16.95
CA ARG A 170 17.89 2.20 -15.94
C ARG A 170 16.83 3.25 -15.61
N ALA A 171 16.17 3.80 -16.63
CA ALA A 171 15.11 4.79 -16.44
C ALA A 171 13.93 4.21 -15.65
N LEU A 172 13.53 2.95 -15.91
CA LEU A 172 12.52 2.27 -15.10
C LEU A 172 12.95 2.19 -13.62
N ASN A 173 14.16 1.70 -13.34
CA ASN A 173 14.62 1.58 -11.95
C ASN A 173 14.65 2.96 -11.26
N GLU A 174 15.06 4.02 -11.95
CA GLU A 174 15.05 5.40 -11.44
C GLU A 174 13.63 5.90 -11.16
N VAL A 175 12.69 5.63 -12.06
CA VAL A 175 11.27 5.96 -11.89
C VAL A 175 10.67 5.25 -10.68
N LEU A 176 10.91 3.94 -10.51
CA LEU A 176 10.39 3.19 -9.38
C LEU A 176 10.98 3.68 -8.04
N LYS A 177 12.27 4.03 -8.03
CA LYS A 177 12.92 4.64 -6.86
C LYS A 177 12.34 6.02 -6.55
N ALA A 178 12.04 6.83 -7.58
CA ALA A 178 11.37 8.11 -7.40
C ALA A 178 9.97 7.95 -6.77
N CYS A 179 9.23 6.88 -7.11
CA CYS A 179 7.97 6.54 -6.43
C CYS A 179 8.20 6.22 -4.94
N VAL A 180 9.20 5.39 -4.61
CA VAL A 180 9.57 5.08 -3.21
C VAL A 180 9.96 6.35 -2.45
N ASP A 181 10.75 7.23 -3.05
CA ASP A 181 11.16 8.52 -2.45
C ASP A 181 9.99 9.49 -2.24
N CYS A 182 8.86 9.28 -2.93
CA CYS A 182 7.60 9.98 -2.70
C CYS A 182 6.69 9.22 -1.72
N GLY A 183 7.25 8.34 -0.88
CA GLY A 183 6.50 7.56 0.10
C GLY A 183 5.69 6.42 -0.50
N GLY A 184 6.05 5.97 -1.70
CA GLY A 184 5.37 4.95 -2.50
C GLY A 184 5.99 3.55 -2.46
N THR A 185 5.66 2.74 -3.47
CA THR A 185 6.15 1.37 -3.68
C THR A 185 6.59 1.15 -5.12
N ILE A 186 7.55 0.24 -5.34
CA ILE A 186 8.04 -0.17 -6.66
C ILE A 186 7.05 -1.04 -7.44
N SER A 187 6.00 -1.54 -6.79
CA SER A 187 4.93 -2.30 -7.43
C SER A 187 3.58 -2.06 -6.78
N GLY A 188 2.62 -1.54 -7.56
CA GLY A 188 1.22 -1.45 -7.18
C GLY A 188 0.51 -2.79 -7.36
N GLU A 189 0.57 -3.35 -8.56
CA GLU A 189 -0.25 -4.50 -8.97
C GLU A 189 0.45 -5.59 -9.81
N HIS A 190 1.58 -5.30 -10.47
CA HIS A 190 2.26 -6.28 -11.35
C HIS A 190 3.17 -7.26 -10.59
N GLY A 191 3.46 -6.97 -9.32
CA GLY A 191 4.43 -7.70 -8.52
C GLY A 191 5.89 -7.44 -8.90
N VAL A 192 6.78 -8.16 -8.22
CA VAL A 192 8.23 -7.93 -8.29
C VAL A 192 8.92 -8.79 -9.36
N GLY A 193 8.57 -10.07 -9.41
CA GLY A 193 9.19 -11.05 -10.32
C GLY A 193 10.72 -11.11 -10.18
N VAL A 194 11.41 -11.22 -11.32
CA VAL A 194 12.88 -11.08 -11.42
C VAL A 194 13.29 -9.64 -11.70
N GLU A 195 12.45 -8.92 -12.44
CA GLU A 195 12.74 -7.59 -13.00
C GLU A 195 13.00 -6.55 -11.91
N LYS A 196 12.09 -6.44 -10.94
CA LYS A 196 12.16 -5.44 -9.85
C LYS A 196 12.85 -5.98 -8.60
N ARG A 197 13.30 -7.23 -8.63
CA ARG A 197 13.82 -7.95 -7.47
C ARG A 197 14.97 -7.22 -6.78
N ALA A 198 15.88 -6.63 -7.56
CA ALA A 198 17.01 -5.89 -7.00
C ALA A 198 16.58 -4.58 -6.30
N ASP A 199 15.50 -3.96 -6.77
CA ASP A 199 14.99 -2.69 -6.22
C ASP A 199 14.24 -2.89 -4.89
N MET A 200 13.90 -4.13 -4.51
CA MET A 200 13.37 -4.45 -3.18
C MET A 200 14.29 -3.99 -2.04
N ALA A 201 15.61 -4.01 -2.24
CA ALA A 201 16.58 -3.52 -1.26
C ALA A 201 16.64 -1.98 -1.16
N TYR A 202 16.02 -1.28 -2.11
CA TYR A 202 15.81 0.16 -2.03
C TYR A 202 14.56 0.51 -1.22
N GLN A 203 13.49 -0.27 -1.37
CA GLN A 203 12.21 -0.05 -0.66
C GLN A 203 12.22 -0.58 0.77
N TYR A 204 12.77 -1.78 1.00
CA TYR A 204 12.71 -2.47 2.28
C TYR A 204 14.06 -2.54 2.95
N ASP A 205 14.04 -2.39 4.27
CA ASP A 205 15.21 -2.60 5.12
C ASP A 205 15.57 -4.08 5.27
N LYS A 206 16.77 -4.33 5.78
CA LYS A 206 17.27 -5.69 5.94
C LYS A 206 16.35 -6.56 6.81
N PRO A 207 15.86 -6.13 7.99
CA PRO A 207 14.94 -6.94 8.80
C PRO A 207 13.68 -7.38 8.05
N THR A 208 13.08 -6.48 7.25
CA THR A 208 11.87 -6.80 6.48
C THR A 208 12.18 -7.81 5.37
N LEU A 209 13.31 -7.67 4.68
CA LEU A 209 13.75 -8.65 3.67
C LEU A 209 14.10 -10.01 4.28
N ASP A 210 14.74 -10.01 5.45
CA ASP A 210 15.02 -11.24 6.21
C ASP A 210 13.71 -11.96 6.58
N LEU A 211 12.68 -11.21 7.00
CA LEU A 211 11.35 -11.77 7.28
C LEU A 211 10.72 -12.39 6.02
N PHE A 212 10.80 -11.73 4.86
CA PHE A 212 10.35 -12.35 3.61
C PHE A 212 11.09 -13.65 3.30
N ALA A 213 12.42 -13.68 3.49
CA ALA A 213 13.20 -14.90 3.31
C ALA A 213 12.82 -16.02 4.29
N ARG A 214 12.58 -15.69 5.57
CA ARG A 214 12.09 -16.66 6.58
C ARG A 214 10.71 -17.21 6.21
N MET A 215 9.79 -16.36 5.74
CA MET A 215 8.48 -16.80 5.24
C MET A 215 8.60 -17.75 4.05
N LYS A 216 9.50 -17.43 3.10
CA LYS A 216 9.76 -18.29 1.94
C LYS A 216 10.29 -19.66 2.37
N ARG A 217 11.25 -19.72 3.30
CA ARG A 217 11.78 -20.99 3.83
C ARG A 217 10.73 -21.81 4.59
N ALA A 218 9.90 -21.16 5.40
CA ALA A 218 8.81 -21.82 6.12
C ALA A 218 7.78 -22.44 5.17
N ALA A 219 7.41 -21.74 4.10
CA ALA A 219 6.41 -22.19 3.15
C ALA A 219 6.95 -23.15 2.08
N ASP A 220 8.24 -23.05 1.75
CA ASP A 220 8.90 -23.82 0.69
C ASP A 220 10.35 -24.13 1.06
N PRO A 221 10.57 -25.09 1.99
CA PRO A 221 11.90 -25.40 2.54
C PRO A 221 12.87 -25.99 1.50
N LEU A 222 12.33 -26.62 0.45
CA LEU A 222 13.12 -27.16 -0.67
C LEU A 222 13.36 -26.14 -1.79
N ASN A 223 12.81 -24.92 -1.65
CA ASN A 223 12.93 -23.82 -2.61
C ASN A 223 12.51 -24.20 -4.05
N LEU A 224 11.42 -24.98 -4.19
CA LEU A 224 10.92 -25.46 -5.47
C LEU A 224 10.06 -24.41 -6.19
N ALA A 225 9.33 -23.59 -5.44
CA ALA A 225 8.36 -22.64 -5.99
C ALA A 225 9.06 -21.33 -6.41
N ASN A 226 9.39 -21.22 -7.70
CA ASN A 226 9.95 -20.00 -8.31
C ASN A 226 11.19 -19.46 -7.58
N PRO A 227 12.30 -20.24 -7.52
CA PRO A 227 13.54 -19.76 -6.94
C PRO A 227 13.99 -18.46 -7.65
N LEU A 228 14.69 -17.61 -6.90
CA LEU A 228 15.25 -16.35 -7.41
C LEU A 228 14.23 -15.28 -7.82
N LYS A 229 12.94 -15.40 -7.50
CA LYS A 229 11.94 -14.32 -7.69
C LYS A 229 11.62 -13.61 -6.36
N ILE A 230 11.16 -12.36 -6.45
CA ILE A 230 10.68 -11.50 -5.34
C ILE A 230 11.79 -11.06 -4.37
N ILE A 231 12.49 -12.00 -3.74
CA ILE A 231 13.50 -11.69 -2.72
C ILE A 231 14.85 -11.45 -3.41
N PRO A 232 15.52 -10.30 -3.17
CA PRO A 232 16.83 -10.03 -3.75
C PRO A 232 17.90 -11.06 -3.37
N VAL A 233 18.92 -11.17 -4.22
CA VAL A 233 20.16 -11.89 -3.90
C VAL A 233 21.16 -10.92 -3.30
N ASN A 234 21.90 -11.35 -2.27
CA ASN A 234 22.93 -10.57 -1.57
C ASN A 234 22.44 -9.20 -1.07
N TYR A 235 21.18 -9.10 -0.62
CA TYR A 235 20.65 -7.85 -0.09
C TYR A 235 21.24 -7.46 1.26
N ALA A 236 21.89 -8.37 1.98
CA ALA A 236 22.51 -8.05 3.27
C ALA A 236 23.52 -6.90 3.16
N GLU A 237 24.21 -6.75 2.02
CA GLU A 237 25.18 -5.68 1.76
C GLU A 237 24.54 -4.38 1.27
N LYS A 238 23.34 -4.45 0.69
CA LYS A 238 22.69 -3.34 -0.03
C LYS A 238 21.52 -2.74 0.72
N ALA A 239 20.84 -3.54 1.52
CA ALA A 239 19.67 -3.14 2.27
C ALA A 239 20.09 -2.26 3.44
N ARG A 240 19.36 -1.17 3.62
CA ARG A 240 19.56 -0.28 4.75
C ARG A 240 19.11 -0.97 6.04
N THR A 241 19.69 -0.57 7.17
CA THR A 241 19.16 -0.87 8.50
C THR A 241 18.68 0.42 9.12
N GLN A 242 17.43 0.46 9.57
CA GLN A 242 16.87 1.62 10.24
C GLN A 242 16.53 1.25 11.68
N ALA A 243 17.13 1.96 12.65
CA ALA A 243 16.75 1.82 14.05
C ALA A 243 15.33 2.39 14.27
N PRO A 244 14.57 1.90 15.26
CA PRO A 244 13.34 2.55 15.67
C PRO A 244 13.63 4.00 16.07
N ALA A 245 12.87 4.96 15.52
CA ALA A 245 13.04 6.37 15.90
C ALA A 245 12.38 6.71 17.24
N ASP A 246 11.32 5.97 17.60
CA ASP A 246 10.54 6.16 18.82
C ASP A 246 11.20 5.48 20.03
N GLU A 247 11.39 6.23 21.11
CA GLU A 247 12.09 5.78 22.33
C GLU A 247 11.37 4.62 23.04
N ALA A 248 10.04 4.61 23.05
CA ALA A 248 9.28 3.51 23.64
C ALA A 248 9.43 2.23 22.81
N VAL A 249 9.49 2.35 21.48
CA VAL A 249 9.79 1.21 20.59
C VAL A 249 11.23 0.72 20.79
N GLN A 250 12.21 1.62 20.93
CA GLN A 250 13.60 1.25 21.24
C GLN A 250 13.70 0.48 22.56
N THR A 251 13.00 0.96 23.60
CA THR A 251 12.95 0.32 24.92
C THR A 251 12.36 -1.10 24.82
N LEU A 252 11.25 -1.27 24.09
CA LEU A 252 10.67 -2.60 23.84
C LEU A 252 11.64 -3.52 23.10
N ALA A 253 12.31 -3.02 22.05
CA ALA A 253 13.29 -3.78 21.28
C ALA A 253 14.47 -4.25 22.16
N GLN A 254 14.99 -3.38 23.02
CA GLN A 254 16.06 -3.72 23.96
C GLN A 254 15.63 -4.80 24.96
N ARG A 255 14.42 -4.68 25.52
CA ARG A 255 13.88 -5.70 26.43
C ARG A 255 13.71 -7.06 25.74
N ILE A 256 13.23 -7.09 24.50
CA ILE A 256 13.12 -8.34 23.71
C ILE A 256 14.49 -8.98 23.52
N ARG A 257 15.52 -8.20 23.21
CA ARG A 257 16.90 -8.68 23.03
C ARG A 257 17.48 -9.26 24.32
N LEU A 258 17.35 -8.54 25.44
CA LEU A 258 17.82 -9.00 26.75
C LEU A 258 17.12 -10.31 27.17
N ARG A 259 15.81 -10.42 26.92
CA ARG A 259 15.06 -11.65 27.22
C ARG A 259 15.57 -12.88 26.45
N ARG A 260 16.16 -12.72 25.27
CA ARG A 260 16.76 -13.86 24.54
C ARG A 260 17.90 -14.51 25.33
N GLU A 261 18.59 -13.74 26.16
CA GLU A 261 19.66 -14.26 27.02
C GLU A 261 19.10 -15.04 28.21
N THR A 262 17.94 -14.65 28.72
CA THR A 262 17.31 -15.29 29.89
C THR A 262 16.41 -16.47 29.55
N GLY A 263 15.93 -16.57 28.30
CA GLY A 263 15.08 -17.67 27.84
C GLY A 263 13.67 -17.67 28.45
N VAL A 264 13.25 -16.56 29.08
CA VAL A 264 11.98 -16.47 29.78
C VAL A 264 10.83 -16.26 28.78
N PRO A 265 9.74 -17.05 28.82
CA PRO A 265 8.56 -16.82 27.97
C PRO A 265 7.89 -15.48 28.32
N GLY A 266 7.48 -14.73 27.30
CA GLY A 266 6.79 -13.46 27.50
C GLY A 266 5.64 -13.25 26.51
N ALA A 267 4.74 -12.34 26.88
CA ALA A 267 3.53 -12.04 26.11
C ALA A 267 3.36 -10.54 25.89
N VAL A 268 2.70 -10.20 24.79
CA VAL A 268 2.33 -8.82 24.47
C VAL A 268 1.06 -8.45 25.21
N THR A 269 1.02 -7.26 25.79
CA THR A 269 -0.18 -6.73 26.43
C THR A 269 -0.48 -5.31 25.96
N GLY A 270 -1.76 -5.03 25.74
CA GLY A 270 -2.32 -3.68 25.65
C GLY A 270 -3.40 -3.48 26.71
N ALA A 271 -4.14 -2.36 26.62
CA ALA A 271 -5.33 -2.16 27.44
C ALA A 271 -6.37 -3.27 27.16
N ASN A 272 -6.91 -3.86 28.23
CA ASN A 272 -7.95 -4.89 28.17
C ASN A 272 -7.54 -6.18 27.43
N THR A 273 -6.27 -6.60 27.56
CA THR A 273 -5.78 -7.87 26.99
C THR A 273 -6.44 -9.05 27.68
N ARG A 274 -6.99 -9.98 26.89
CA ARG A 274 -7.69 -11.19 27.39
C ARG A 274 -6.99 -12.50 27.05
N LEU A 275 -5.88 -12.44 26.31
CA LEU A 275 -5.10 -13.63 25.95
C LEU A 275 -4.55 -14.28 27.22
N LYS A 276 -4.88 -15.56 27.44
CA LYS A 276 -4.31 -16.37 28.51
C LYS A 276 -3.03 -17.03 28.01
N THR A 277 -1.97 -17.00 28.81
CA THR A 277 -0.63 -17.44 28.40
C THR A 277 0.22 -17.73 29.64
N ASP A 278 1.15 -18.67 29.53
CA ASP A 278 2.12 -19.02 30.57
C ASP A 278 3.31 -18.04 30.65
N ALA A 279 3.10 -16.81 30.18
CA ALA A 279 4.15 -15.81 30.09
C ALA A 279 4.56 -15.32 31.48
N LYS A 280 5.87 -15.23 31.70
CA LYS A 280 6.45 -14.71 32.96
C LYS A 280 6.88 -13.25 32.83
N GLU A 281 7.02 -12.75 31.60
CA GLU A 281 7.29 -11.33 31.30
C GLU A 281 6.19 -10.76 30.39
N THR A 282 5.89 -9.46 30.54
CA THR A 282 4.95 -8.76 29.66
C THR A 282 5.60 -7.60 28.90
N PHE A 283 5.22 -7.46 27.64
CA PHE A 283 5.61 -6.37 26.75
C PHE A 283 4.40 -5.48 26.48
N SER A 284 4.27 -4.41 27.27
CA SER A 284 3.15 -3.49 27.18
C SER A 284 3.31 -2.52 26.01
N THR A 285 2.29 -2.43 25.15
CA THR A 285 2.21 -1.40 24.09
C THR A 285 1.54 -0.11 24.56
N ARG A 286 1.08 -0.04 25.83
CA ARG A 286 0.30 1.11 26.35
C ARG A 286 1.05 2.44 26.37
N ALA A 287 2.38 2.43 26.26
CA ALA A 287 3.18 3.65 26.14
C ALA A 287 3.20 4.21 24.70
N LEU A 288 2.77 3.42 23.71
CA LEU A 288 2.75 3.79 22.30
C LEU A 288 1.43 4.51 21.95
N THR A 289 1.24 5.72 22.45
CA THR A 289 -0.05 6.46 22.41
C THR A 289 -0.12 7.54 21.33
N LYS A 290 0.85 7.61 20.43
CA LYS A 290 0.89 8.66 19.40
C LYS A 290 -0.05 8.37 18.23
N ILE A 291 -0.97 9.30 17.96
CA ILE A 291 -1.61 9.44 16.65
C ILE A 291 -0.63 10.25 15.79
N ALA A 292 0.21 9.55 15.01
CA ALA A 292 1.31 10.17 14.28
C ALA A 292 0.82 11.07 13.15
N ASP A 293 -0.29 10.70 12.50
CA ASP A 293 -0.82 11.41 11.35
C ASP A 293 -2.30 11.05 11.07
N ILE A 294 -3.10 12.03 10.64
CA ILE A 294 -4.42 11.85 10.03
C ILE A 294 -4.44 12.73 8.78
N ASP A 295 -4.28 12.08 7.63
CA ASP A 295 -4.09 12.70 6.33
C ASP A 295 -5.42 12.75 5.59
N LEU A 296 -6.02 13.94 5.54
CA LEU A 296 -7.27 14.19 4.82
C LEU A 296 -7.07 14.37 3.31
N THR A 297 -5.82 14.52 2.85
CA THR A 297 -5.52 14.66 1.42
C THR A 297 -5.35 13.32 0.72
N ASN A 298 -4.99 12.29 1.50
CA ASN A 298 -4.85 10.92 1.03
C ASN A 298 -5.82 9.94 1.71
N TYR A 299 -6.64 10.40 2.67
CA TYR A 299 -7.57 9.59 3.46
C TYR A 299 -6.89 8.37 4.10
N THR A 300 -5.82 8.63 4.84
CA THR A 300 -5.10 7.62 5.63
C THR A 300 -4.79 8.13 7.04
N ALA A 301 -4.75 7.23 8.01
CA ALA A 301 -4.26 7.53 9.35
C ALA A 301 -3.07 6.63 9.71
N THR A 302 -2.10 7.16 10.44
CA THR A 302 -0.97 6.41 11.00
C THR A 302 -0.96 6.56 12.51
N VAL A 303 -1.10 5.43 13.22
CA VAL A 303 -1.42 5.42 14.64
C VAL A 303 -0.64 4.33 15.36
N GLN A 304 -0.07 4.68 16.51
CA GLN A 304 0.64 3.72 17.35
C GLN A 304 -0.32 2.72 18.02
N ALA A 305 0.20 1.53 18.28
CA ALA A 305 -0.58 0.37 18.72
C ALA A 305 -1.20 0.51 20.11
N GLY A 306 -0.72 1.43 20.95
CA GLY A 306 -1.21 1.66 22.30
C GLY A 306 -2.40 2.63 22.41
N VAL A 307 -2.73 3.36 21.34
CA VAL A 307 -3.90 4.24 21.28
C VAL A 307 -5.17 3.41 21.48
N THR A 308 -6.06 3.84 22.37
CA THR A 308 -7.34 3.17 22.58
C THR A 308 -8.30 3.42 21.42
N LEU A 309 -9.25 2.50 21.20
CA LEU A 309 -10.23 2.69 20.14
C LEU A 309 -11.09 3.93 20.39
N ASP A 310 -11.45 4.25 21.62
CA ASP A 310 -12.16 5.49 21.96
C ASP A 310 -11.36 6.76 21.63
N GLU A 311 -10.07 6.80 21.97
CA GLU A 311 -9.18 7.93 21.60
C GLU A 311 -9.09 8.09 20.08
N LEU A 312 -8.98 6.97 19.35
CA LEU A 312 -8.95 6.96 17.90
C LEU A 312 -10.26 7.50 17.31
N GLN A 313 -11.41 6.98 17.74
CA GLN A 313 -12.73 7.42 17.25
C GLN A 313 -12.96 8.90 17.52
N ASN A 314 -12.58 9.40 18.70
CA ASN A 314 -12.69 10.81 19.05
C ASN A 314 -11.81 11.68 18.14
N ALA A 315 -10.56 11.28 17.90
CA ALA A 315 -9.64 12.02 17.04
C ALA A 315 -10.06 12.05 15.57
N LEU A 316 -10.68 10.97 15.07
CA LEU A 316 -11.22 10.89 13.71
C LEU A 316 -12.52 11.70 13.57
N SER A 317 -13.43 11.56 14.53
CA SER A 317 -14.72 12.27 14.53
C SER A 317 -14.54 13.79 14.63
N ALA A 318 -13.54 14.26 15.39
CA ALA A 318 -13.18 15.68 15.46
C ALA A 318 -12.76 16.28 14.11
N ARG A 319 -12.41 15.44 13.13
CA ARG A 319 -12.06 15.81 11.75
C ARG A 319 -13.13 15.40 10.73
N GLY A 320 -14.28 14.91 11.18
CA GLY A 320 -15.37 14.47 10.30
C GLY A 320 -15.02 13.25 9.44
N VAL A 321 -14.12 12.40 9.91
CA VAL A 321 -13.69 11.17 9.19
C VAL A 321 -13.89 9.94 10.05
N TYR A 322 -13.91 8.78 9.40
CA TYR A 322 -14.29 7.51 10.01
C TYR A 322 -13.28 6.41 9.66
N CYS A 323 -13.27 5.32 10.43
CA CYS A 323 -12.53 4.11 10.07
C CYS A 323 -13.39 2.86 10.33
N ALA A 324 -13.00 1.74 9.73
CA ALA A 324 -13.71 0.46 9.86
C ALA A 324 -13.43 -0.27 11.19
N LEU A 325 -13.41 0.46 12.31
CA LEU A 325 -13.28 -0.06 13.66
C LEU A 325 -14.33 0.57 14.58
N PRO A 326 -14.83 -0.16 15.58
CA PRO A 326 -15.71 0.40 16.60
C PRO A 326 -14.91 1.24 17.61
N GLY A 327 -15.63 1.96 18.48
CA GLY A 327 -15.06 2.48 19.73
C GLY A 327 -14.81 1.37 20.75
N GLY A 328 -14.13 1.71 21.84
CA GLY A 328 -13.90 0.83 22.97
C GLY A 328 -12.61 1.09 23.74
N LYS A 329 -12.53 0.48 24.94
CA LYS A 329 -11.40 0.61 25.86
C LYS A 329 -10.18 -0.24 25.48
N GLY A 330 -10.30 -1.09 24.46
CA GLY A 330 -9.18 -1.86 23.92
C GLY A 330 -8.20 -0.97 23.16
N THR A 331 -6.96 -1.41 23.01
CA THR A 331 -5.97 -0.71 22.17
C THR A 331 -6.11 -1.10 20.70
N LEU A 332 -5.69 -0.21 19.80
CA LEU A 332 -5.62 -0.45 18.36
C LEU A 332 -4.80 -1.72 18.05
N GLY A 333 -3.63 -1.89 18.68
CA GLY A 333 -2.80 -3.07 18.50
C GLY A 333 -3.47 -4.35 18.99
N GLY A 334 -4.20 -4.28 20.10
CA GLY A 334 -5.01 -5.39 20.63
C GLY A 334 -6.15 -5.79 19.70
N ALA A 335 -6.91 -4.81 19.18
CA ALA A 335 -7.97 -5.02 18.22
C ALA A 335 -7.45 -5.58 16.88
N PHE A 336 -6.28 -5.11 16.43
CA PHE A 336 -5.66 -5.63 15.22
C PHE A 336 -5.17 -7.07 15.40
N SER A 337 -4.54 -7.36 16.54
CA SER A 337 -3.94 -8.66 16.81
C SER A 337 -4.94 -9.73 17.25
N SER A 338 -6.18 -9.36 17.60
CA SER A 338 -7.18 -10.32 18.09
C SER A 338 -7.78 -11.22 17.00
N GLY A 339 -7.85 -10.73 15.76
CA GLY A 339 -8.54 -11.40 14.66
C GLY A 339 -10.00 -10.96 14.50
N ALA A 340 -10.53 -10.12 15.40
CA ALA A 340 -11.96 -9.86 15.52
C ALA A 340 -12.55 -8.90 14.47
N TYR A 341 -11.71 -8.19 13.70
CA TYR A 341 -12.15 -7.12 12.80
C TYR A 341 -11.59 -7.28 11.37
N PRO A 342 -12.03 -8.31 10.61
CA PRO A 342 -11.49 -8.58 9.27
C PRO A 342 -11.67 -7.42 8.28
N HIS A 343 -12.73 -6.63 8.43
CA HIS A 343 -12.96 -5.42 7.64
C HIS A 343 -11.86 -4.38 7.87
N PHE A 344 -11.41 -4.18 9.11
CA PHE A 344 -10.28 -3.30 9.39
C PHE A 344 -8.98 -3.81 8.75
N TYR A 345 -8.75 -5.13 8.74
CA TYR A 345 -7.57 -5.72 8.10
C TYR A 345 -7.56 -5.47 6.60
N ALA A 346 -8.73 -5.43 5.96
CA ALA A 346 -8.86 -5.08 4.54
C ALA A 346 -8.51 -3.63 4.22
N HIS A 347 -8.59 -2.75 5.21
CA HIS A 347 -8.26 -1.33 5.09
C HIS A 347 -6.90 -0.98 5.70
N THR A 348 -6.17 -1.95 6.25
CA THR A 348 -4.83 -1.74 6.81
C THR A 348 -3.79 -1.78 5.69
N LEU A 349 -3.15 -0.64 5.43
CA LEU A 349 -2.20 -0.41 4.35
C LEU A 349 -0.76 -0.70 4.75
N GLY A 350 -0.42 -0.46 6.01
CA GLY A 350 0.95 -0.63 6.50
C GLY A 350 1.04 -0.97 7.99
N LEU A 351 2.21 -1.48 8.39
CA LEU A 351 2.53 -1.82 9.77
C LEU A 351 4.00 -1.56 10.10
N GLU A 352 4.23 -1.32 11.37
CA GLU A 352 5.52 -1.45 12.04
C GLU A 352 5.39 -2.54 13.13
N ALA A 353 6.36 -3.46 13.21
CA ALA A 353 6.38 -4.48 14.25
C ALA A 353 7.78 -4.85 14.70
N LEU A 354 7.92 -5.22 15.98
CA LEU A 354 9.12 -5.84 16.54
C LEU A 354 9.03 -7.37 16.44
N LEU A 355 10.04 -7.99 15.87
CA LEU A 355 10.17 -9.44 15.78
C LEU A 355 10.73 -10.06 17.08
N PRO A 356 10.69 -11.41 17.21
CA PRO A 356 11.23 -12.12 18.36
C PRO A 356 12.73 -11.93 18.65
N ASP A 357 13.49 -11.48 17.65
CA ASP A 357 14.90 -11.10 17.79
C ASP A 357 15.10 -9.61 18.14
N GLY A 358 14.01 -8.87 18.32
CA GLY A 358 14.02 -7.42 18.59
C GLY A 358 14.39 -6.58 17.37
N SER A 359 14.40 -7.16 16.17
CA SER A 359 14.49 -6.37 14.92
C SER A 359 13.14 -5.71 14.61
N LEU A 360 13.20 -4.51 14.02
CA LEU A 360 12.02 -3.76 13.60
C LEU A 360 11.76 -4.02 12.13
N VAL A 361 10.54 -4.40 11.77
CA VAL A 361 10.11 -4.54 10.38
C VAL A 361 9.08 -3.48 10.03
N ARG A 362 9.10 -3.05 8.75
CA ARG A 362 8.17 -2.06 8.20
C ARG A 362 7.62 -2.55 6.88
N TYR A 363 6.29 -2.51 6.74
CA TYR A 363 5.63 -2.91 5.51
C TYR A 363 4.51 -1.96 5.15
N GLY A 364 4.36 -1.70 3.86
CA GLY A 364 3.32 -0.82 3.36
C GLY A 364 3.56 0.65 3.71
N GLY A 365 2.51 1.44 3.69
CA GLY A 365 2.58 2.88 3.94
C GLY A 365 1.25 3.55 3.63
N LYS A 366 1.32 4.79 3.14
CA LYS A 366 0.13 5.59 2.78
C LYS A 366 -0.42 5.29 1.37
N PHE A 367 0.28 4.52 0.55
CA PHE A 367 -0.17 4.15 -0.79
C PHE A 367 -1.30 3.11 -0.77
N MET A 368 -2.22 3.19 -1.75
CA MET A 368 -3.43 2.36 -1.79
C MET A 368 -3.19 0.94 -2.32
N LYS A 369 -2.24 0.79 -3.25
CA LYS A 369 -1.86 -0.48 -3.88
C LYS A 369 -0.44 -0.86 -3.51
N ASN A 370 -0.22 -2.15 -3.28
CA ASN A 370 1.10 -2.71 -3.04
C ASN A 370 1.16 -4.19 -3.37
N SER A 371 2.08 -4.56 -4.25
CA SER A 371 2.44 -5.93 -4.59
C SER A 371 3.94 -6.20 -4.45
N ALA A 372 4.66 -5.32 -3.74
CA ALA A 372 6.06 -5.50 -3.41
C ALA A 372 6.22 -6.36 -2.14
N GLY A 373 6.74 -7.58 -2.30
CA GLY A 373 6.99 -8.52 -1.19
C GLY A 373 5.77 -9.32 -0.74
N TYR A 374 5.82 -9.87 0.47
CA TYR A 374 4.71 -10.64 1.05
C TYR A 374 3.84 -9.77 1.95
N HIS A 375 2.54 -10.09 2.04
CA HIS A 375 1.54 -9.24 2.68
C HIS A 375 1.61 -9.29 4.22
N LEU A 376 2.51 -8.49 4.82
CA LEU A 376 2.76 -8.56 6.27
C LEU A 376 1.57 -8.09 7.13
N THR A 377 0.75 -7.13 6.67
CA THR A 377 -0.43 -6.72 7.45
C THR A 377 -1.41 -7.87 7.65
N ARG A 378 -1.59 -8.72 6.63
CA ARG A 378 -2.43 -9.93 6.74
C ARG A 378 -1.79 -11.02 7.59
N LEU A 379 -0.45 -11.11 7.57
CA LEU A 379 0.27 -12.06 8.41
C LEU A 379 0.14 -11.75 9.90
N PHE A 380 0.21 -10.47 10.28
CA PHE A 380 0.16 -10.04 11.68
C PHE A 380 -1.26 -9.84 12.22
N ALA A 381 -2.24 -9.64 11.34
CA ALA A 381 -3.65 -9.59 11.72
C ALA A 381 -4.07 -10.90 12.39
N GLY A 382 -4.62 -10.82 13.61
CA GLY A 382 -4.99 -12.02 14.36
C GLY A 382 -3.81 -12.86 14.90
N ALA A 383 -2.56 -12.39 14.75
CA ALA A 383 -1.39 -13.15 15.23
C ALA A 383 -1.27 -13.18 16.76
N ARG A 384 -2.06 -12.40 17.50
CA ARG A 384 -2.13 -12.39 18.98
C ARG A 384 -0.76 -12.25 19.66
N GLY A 385 0.16 -11.52 19.02
CA GLY A 385 1.53 -11.32 19.50
C GLY A 385 2.49 -12.49 19.25
N THR A 386 2.05 -13.61 18.67
CA THR A 386 2.90 -14.81 18.50
C THR A 386 4.04 -14.64 17.50
N LEU A 387 3.86 -13.78 16.49
CA LEU A 387 4.87 -13.51 15.46
C LEU A 387 5.69 -12.24 15.74
N GLY A 388 5.31 -11.46 16.76
CA GLY A 388 5.95 -10.20 17.11
C GLY A 388 4.97 -9.18 17.71
N ILE A 389 5.49 -7.99 18.02
CA ILE A 389 4.74 -6.87 18.63
C ILE A 389 4.43 -5.83 17.58
N VAL A 390 3.16 -5.63 17.25
CA VAL A 390 2.74 -4.49 16.41
C VAL A 390 2.90 -3.21 17.20
N THR A 391 3.63 -2.24 16.65
CA THR A 391 3.94 -0.95 17.31
C THR A 391 3.22 0.22 16.64
N GLN A 392 2.93 0.14 15.33
CA GLN A 392 2.22 1.17 14.57
C GLN A 392 1.45 0.55 13.40
N LEU A 393 0.31 1.15 13.03
CA LEU A 393 -0.48 0.78 11.87
C LEU A 393 -0.79 2.00 11.01
N THR A 394 -0.80 1.82 9.70
CA THR A 394 -1.32 2.78 8.72
C THR A 394 -2.54 2.17 8.03
N PHE A 395 -3.66 2.89 7.97
CA PHE A 395 -4.92 2.38 7.43
C PHE A 395 -5.74 3.46 6.72
N LYS A 396 -6.67 3.03 5.85
CA LYS A 396 -7.62 3.92 5.17
C LYS A 396 -8.63 4.49 6.18
N ILE A 397 -8.96 5.76 6.00
CA ILE A 397 -10.08 6.45 6.67
C ILE A 397 -11.07 6.91 5.59
N PHE A 398 -12.28 7.29 6.01
CA PHE A 398 -13.41 7.53 5.12
C PHE A 398 -14.05 8.89 5.39
N ALA A 399 -14.48 9.57 4.34
CA ALA A 399 -15.18 10.85 4.42
C ALA A 399 -16.62 10.70 4.94
N THR A 400 -17.18 9.50 4.80
CA THR A 400 -18.53 9.16 5.21
C THR A 400 -18.49 8.02 6.23
N PRO A 401 -19.51 7.92 7.11
CA PRO A 401 -19.62 6.80 8.04
C PRO A 401 -19.59 5.47 7.30
N VAL A 402 -18.72 4.56 7.76
CA VAL A 402 -18.65 3.19 7.25
C VAL A 402 -19.36 2.23 8.18
N THR A 403 -19.99 1.21 7.63
CA THR A 403 -20.51 0.11 8.43
C THR A 403 -19.35 -0.60 9.11
N VAL A 404 -19.44 -0.73 10.44
CA VAL A 404 -18.51 -1.51 11.25
C VAL A 404 -19.24 -2.77 11.69
N PRO A 405 -18.94 -3.94 11.09
CA PRO A 405 -19.56 -5.18 11.50
C PRO A 405 -19.23 -5.54 12.95
N ALA A 406 -20.08 -6.38 13.55
CA ALA A 406 -19.82 -6.91 14.87
C ALA A 406 -18.48 -7.66 14.91
N ALA A 407 -17.84 -7.66 16.07
CA ALA A 407 -16.62 -8.43 16.29
C ALA A 407 -16.86 -9.91 15.97
N GLU A 408 -16.01 -10.50 15.15
CA GLU A 408 -16.04 -11.93 14.87
C GLU A 408 -15.28 -12.69 15.95
N ASN A 409 -15.85 -13.80 16.43
CA ASN A 409 -15.12 -14.77 17.24
C ASN A 409 -14.26 -15.63 16.33
N ALA A 410 -13.14 -15.06 15.86
CA ALA A 410 -12.17 -15.79 15.06
C ALA A 410 -11.36 -16.75 15.95
N SER A 411 -11.82 -18.00 16.07
CA SER A 411 -10.97 -19.10 16.53
C SER A 411 -10.28 -19.70 15.31
N ALA A 412 -9.01 -19.34 15.12
CA ALA A 412 -8.15 -19.97 14.12
C ALA A 412 -7.13 -20.85 14.85
N LYS A 413 -7.24 -22.17 14.66
CA LYS A 413 -6.24 -23.11 15.15
C LYS A 413 -4.94 -22.95 14.35
N PRO A 414 -3.76 -22.95 14.99
CA PRO A 414 -2.49 -22.97 14.29
C PRO A 414 -2.44 -24.10 13.25
N ASN A 415 -2.16 -23.77 11.99
CA ASN A 415 -1.94 -24.76 10.94
C ASN A 415 -0.43 -25.08 10.80
N ALA A 416 -0.08 -26.02 9.92
CA ALA A 416 1.31 -26.44 9.71
C ALA A 416 2.21 -25.28 9.24
N LEU A 417 1.71 -24.42 8.34
CA LEU A 417 2.45 -23.28 7.82
C LEU A 417 2.75 -22.25 8.93
N TRP A 418 1.78 -21.94 9.78
CA TRP A 418 1.99 -21.06 10.92
C TRP A 418 3.04 -21.64 11.86
N ARG A 419 3.01 -22.95 12.15
CA ARG A 419 4.00 -23.60 13.03
C ARG A 419 5.41 -23.52 12.44
N ALA A 420 5.55 -23.80 11.14
CA ALA A 420 6.82 -23.67 10.44
C ALA A 420 7.36 -22.23 10.50
N LEU A 421 6.50 -21.24 10.29
CA LEU A 421 6.88 -19.83 10.40
C LEU A 421 7.25 -19.43 11.83
N LYS A 422 6.48 -19.86 12.82
CA LYS A 422 6.78 -19.61 14.24
C LYS A 422 8.15 -20.17 14.61
N ASN A 423 8.49 -21.37 14.12
CA ASN A 423 9.80 -21.98 14.36
C ASN A 423 10.94 -21.21 13.65
N GLU A 424 10.73 -20.70 12.44
CA GLU A 424 11.72 -19.85 11.75
C GLU A 424 11.95 -18.49 12.45
N LEU A 425 10.91 -17.93 13.10
CA LEU A 425 10.99 -16.62 13.75
C LEU A 425 11.40 -16.68 15.22
N ASP A 426 10.96 -17.69 15.94
CA ASP A 426 11.11 -17.84 17.38
C ASP A 426 11.33 -19.32 17.76
N PRO A 427 12.49 -19.90 17.40
CA PRO A 427 12.80 -21.31 17.62
C PRO A 427 12.83 -21.70 19.10
N ASN A 428 13.04 -20.72 19.99
CA ASN A 428 13.08 -20.92 21.44
C ASN A 428 11.70 -20.74 22.10
N GLY A 429 10.66 -20.40 21.33
CA GLY A 429 9.30 -20.26 21.85
C GLY A 429 9.14 -19.15 22.91
N LEU A 430 9.88 -18.04 22.78
CA LEU A 430 9.87 -16.96 23.78
C LEU A 430 8.61 -16.07 23.66
N PHE A 431 7.99 -15.99 22.50
CA PHE A 431 6.68 -15.39 22.29
C PHE A 431 5.56 -16.43 22.44
N PRO A 432 4.31 -15.99 22.73
CA PRO A 432 3.22 -16.91 23.04
C PRO A 432 3.00 -17.96 21.96
N ILE A 433 2.61 -19.14 22.40
CA ILE A 433 2.17 -20.24 21.55
C ILE A 433 0.65 -20.33 21.72
N LEU A 434 -0.09 -20.32 20.62
CA LEU A 434 -1.54 -20.47 20.68
C LEU A 434 -1.88 -21.90 21.12
N PRO A 435 -2.73 -22.10 22.14
CA PRO A 435 -3.22 -23.42 22.53
C PRO A 435 -3.98 -24.10 21.38
N GLU A 436 -4.03 -25.43 21.37
CA GLU A 436 -4.75 -26.18 20.33
C GLU A 436 -6.29 -26.00 20.40
N ASP A 437 -6.82 -25.55 21.55
CA ASP A 437 -8.25 -25.46 21.85
C ASP A 437 -8.73 -24.04 22.26
N ASP A 438 -8.03 -23.00 21.81
CA ASP A 438 -8.34 -21.63 22.23
C ASP A 438 -9.61 -21.09 21.53
N HIS A 439 -10.74 -21.23 22.23
CA HIS A 439 -11.96 -20.46 22.00
C HIS A 439 -11.89 -19.22 22.89
N VAL A 440 -11.55 -18.06 22.30
CA VAL A 440 -11.58 -16.76 22.97
C VAL A 440 -12.85 -16.01 22.59
#